data_AF-A0AAW2J9E2-F1
#
_entry.id   AF-A0AAW2J9E2-F1
#
_cell.length_a   1.000
_cell.length_b   1.000
_cell.length_c   1.000
_cell.angle_alpha   90.00
_cell.angle_beta   90.00
_cell.angle_gamma   90.00
#
_symmetry.space_group_name_H-M   'P 1'
#
loop_
_entity.id
_entity.type
_entity.pdbx_description
1 polymer ?
#
loop_
_entity_poly.entity_id
_entity_poly.type
_entity_poly.pdbx_seq_one_letter_code
_entity_poly.pdbx_strand_id
1 'polypeptide(L)' 'MRAQNDDVFSDFLLRIGNGDELTSEGDMIPIPDCMAIPWEGEHSIEQLINFIFPELSSHAYDPEYIASRALLTPLTDDVN' A
#
# COMPACT_ATOMS: atom_id res chain seq x y z
N MET A 1 -3.81 -11.97 0.67
CA MET A 1 -3.15 -10.75 0.13
C MET A 1 -4.19 -9.87 -0.54
N ARG A 2 -4.09 -8.52 -0.51
CA ARG A 2 -5.11 -7.62 -1.09
C ARG A 2 -5.47 -7.98 -2.54
N ALA A 3 -4.47 -8.30 -3.36
CA ALA A 3 -4.66 -8.74 -4.75
C ALA A 3 -5.49 -10.01 -4.93
N GLN A 4 -5.74 -10.81 -3.90
CA GLN A 4 -6.61 -12.00 -3.99
C GLN A 4 -8.10 -11.67 -3.77
N ASN A 5 -8.38 -10.55 -3.11
CA ASN A 5 -9.74 -10.20 -2.65
C ASN A 5 -10.24 -8.86 -3.20
N ASP A 6 -9.39 -8.09 -3.88
CA ASP A 6 -9.67 -6.77 -4.44
C ASP A 6 -9.31 -6.80 -5.93
N ASP A 7 -10.31 -7.10 -6.76
CA ASP A 7 -10.15 -7.23 -8.21
C ASP A 7 -9.57 -5.95 -8.82
N VAL A 8 -10.02 -4.78 -8.34
CA VAL A 8 -9.56 -3.47 -8.82
C VAL A 8 -8.07 -3.30 -8.57
N PHE A 9 -7.60 -3.67 -7.38
CA PHE A 9 -6.17 -3.65 -7.04
C PHE A 9 -5.38 -4.65 -7.90
N SER A 10 -5.91 -5.85 -8.10
CA SER A 10 -5.23 -6.87 -8.92
C SER A 10 -5.09 -6.46 -10.38
N ASP A 11 -6.15 -5.90 -10.98
CA ASP A 11 -6.17 -5.42 -12.36
C ASP A 11 -5.20 -4.25 -12.56
N PHE A 12 -5.08 -3.36 -11.57
CA PHE A 12 -4.11 -2.27 -11.60
C PHE A 12 -2.67 -2.79 -11.61
N LEU A 13 -2.34 -3.74 -10.74
CA LEU A 13 -1.01 -4.35 -10.74
C LEU A 13 -0.70 -5.09 -12.06
N LEU A 14 -1.71 -5.73 -12.68
CA LEU A 14 -1.55 -6.38 -13.98
C LEU A 14 -1.26 -5.38 -15.10
N ARG A 15 -1.97 -4.25 -15.15
CA ARG A 15 -1.69 -3.19 -16.14
C ARG A 15 -0.29 -2.62 -16.00
N ILE A 16 0.18 -2.45 -14.75
CA ILE A 16 1.57 -2.05 -14.50
C ILE A 16 2.55 -3.10 -15.05
N GLY A 17 2.34 -4.39 -14.72
CA GLY A 17 3.21 -5.48 -15.15
C GLY A 17 3.25 -5.70 -16.67
N ASN A 18 2.16 -5.40 -17.36
CA ASN A 18 2.06 -5.47 -18.82
C ASN A 18 2.63 -4.24 -19.53
N GLY A 19 2.88 -3.14 -18.81
CA GLY A 19 3.26 -1.85 -19.40
C GLY A 19 2.09 -1.08 -20.02
N ASP A 20 0.86 -1.43 -19.65
CA ASP A 20 -0.36 -0.76 -20.13
C ASP A 20 -0.69 0.51 -19.31
N GLU A 21 -0.18 0.60 -18.08
CA GLU A 21 -0.44 1.74 -17.19
C GLU A 21 0.40 2.96 -17.61
N LEU A 22 -0.26 4.12 -17.76
CA LEU A 22 0.42 5.35 -18.17
C LEU A 22 1.31 5.87 -17.05
N THR A 23 2.53 6.28 -17.40
CA THR A 23 3.41 7.01 -16.49
C THR A 23 3.18 8.52 -16.61
N SER A 24 3.35 9.21 -15.49
CA SER A 24 3.40 10.67 -15.38
C SER A 24 4.83 11.17 -15.51
N GLU A 25 5.04 12.48 -15.32
CA GLU A 25 6.37 13.08 -15.31
C GLU A 25 7.32 12.36 -14.35
N GLY A 26 8.53 12.05 -14.81
CA GLY A 26 9.52 11.31 -14.02
C GLY A 26 9.30 9.78 -13.99
N ASP A 27 8.56 9.22 -14.96
CA ASP A 27 8.28 7.78 -15.07
C ASP A 27 7.52 7.19 -13.87
N MET A 28 6.78 8.05 -13.16
CA MET A 28 5.98 7.65 -12.00
C MET A 28 4.61 7.12 -12.42
N ILE A 29 4.14 6.03 -11.80
CA ILE A 29 2.79 5.52 -12.03
C ILE A 29 1.82 6.23 -11.07
N PRO A 30 0.78 6.92 -11.56
CA PRO A 30 -0.21 7.56 -10.71
C PRO A 30 -1.07 6.49 -10.02
N ILE A 31 -1.19 6.56 -8.69
CA ILE A 31 -2.08 5.68 -7.94
C ILE A 31 -3.52 6.19 -8.08
N PRO A 32 -4.50 5.34 -8.44
CA PRO A 32 -5.90 5.73 -8.48
C PRO A 32 -6.42 6.23 -7.12
N ASP A 33 -7.30 7.23 -7.11
CA ASP A 33 -7.87 7.80 -5.88
C ASP A 33 -8.56 6.75 -5.00
N CYS A 34 -9.18 5.73 -5.61
CA CYS A 34 -9.82 4.63 -4.87
C CYS A 34 -8.83 3.71 -4.13
N MET A 35 -7.53 3.85 -4.40
CA MET A 35 -6.45 3.10 -3.76
C MET A 35 -5.57 4.00 -2.87
N ALA A 36 -5.74 5.31 -2.95
CA ALA A 36 -4.97 6.29 -2.20
C ALA A 36 -5.68 6.68 -0.90
N ILE A 37 -4.91 6.91 0.16
CA ILE A 37 -5.37 7.64 1.33
C ILE A 37 -4.91 9.08 1.13
N PRO A 38 -5.83 10.06 1.04
CA PRO A 38 -5.47 11.46 0.90
C PRO A 38 -4.58 11.92 2.04
N TRP A 39 -3.59 12.75 1.72
CA TRP A 39 -2.76 13.38 2.73
C TRP A 39 -3.50 14.58 3.34
N GLU A 40 -3.89 14.45 4.60
CA GLU A 40 -4.57 15.46 5.40
C GLU A 40 -3.70 15.94 6.58
N GLY A 41 -2.44 15.48 6.64
CA GLY A 41 -1.49 15.75 7.72
C GLY A 41 -1.00 14.46 8.38
N GLU A 42 -0.28 14.58 9.49
CA GLU A 42 0.34 13.42 10.17
C GLU A 42 -0.66 12.33 10.55
N HIS A 43 -1.92 12.68 10.83
CA HIS A 43 -2.97 11.70 11.12
C HIS A 43 -3.24 10.73 9.95
N SER A 44 -2.95 11.10 8.70
CA SER A 44 -3.05 10.19 7.55
C SER A 44 -2.11 8.98 7.67
N ILE A 45 -1.01 9.10 8.42
CA ILE A 45 -0.11 7.97 8.73
C ILE A 45 -0.83 6.97 9.63
N GLU A 46 -1.53 7.44 10.66
CA GLU A 46 -2.33 6.59 11.54
C GLU A 46 -3.47 5.91 10.76
N GLN A 47 -4.11 6.63 9.83
CA GLN A 47 -5.12 6.07 8.95
C GLN A 47 -4.55 4.95 8.07
N LEU A 48 -3.36 5.15 7.49
CA LEU A 48 -2.67 4.13 6.70
C LEU A 48 -2.34 2.89 7.54
N ILE A 49 -1.80 3.09 8.74
CA ILE A 49 -1.49 1.99 9.67
C ILE A 49 -2.76 1.22 10.02
N ASN A 50 -3.84 1.90 10.41
CA ASN A 50 -5.10 1.26 10.78
C ASN A 50 -5.76 0.53 9.61
N PHE A 51 -5.60 1.04 8.38
CA PHE A 51 -6.13 0.40 7.18
C PHE A 51 -5.42 -0.93 6.89
N ILE A 52 -4.09 -0.98 7.02
CA ILE A 52 -3.30 -2.19 6.75
C ILE A 52 -3.33 -3.15 7.96
N PHE A 53 -3.27 -2.62 9.18
CA PHE A 53 -3.20 -3.34 10.44
C PHE A 53 -4.41 -3.01 11.35
N PRO A 54 -5.63 -3.46 10.99
CA PRO A 54 -6.80 -3.25 11.84
C PRO A 54 -6.62 -3.93 13.19
N GLU A 55 -6.85 -3.19 14.28
CA GLU A 55 -6.67 -3.68 15.66
C GLU A 55 -5.24 -4.16 15.95
N LEU A 56 -4.24 -3.44 15.44
CA LEU A 56 -2.83 -3.76 15.63
C LEU A 56 -2.47 -4.01 17.12
N SER A 57 -3.02 -3.23 18.05
CA SER A 57 -2.76 -3.39 19.48
C SER A 57 -3.15 -4.76 20.04
N SER A 58 -4.21 -5.37 19.52
CA SER A 58 -4.70 -6.69 19.93
C SER A 58 -3.91 -7.83 19.27
N HIS A 59 -3.29 -7.58 18.11
CA HIS A 59 -2.64 -8.60 17.28
C HIS A 59 -1.13 -8.39 17.12
N ALA A 60 -0.53 -7.44 17.83
CA ALA A 60 0.87 -7.08 17.71
C ALA A 60 1.83 -8.26 17.97
N TYR A 61 1.38 -9.25 18.75
CA TYR A 61 2.16 -10.44 19.10
C TYR A 61 1.68 -11.71 18.39
N ASP A 62 0.75 -11.60 17.43
CA ASP A 62 0.31 -12.71 16.60
C ASP A 62 1.19 -12.78 15.32
N PRO A 63 2.07 -13.80 15.21
CA PRO A 63 2.99 -13.91 14.08
C PRO A 63 2.28 -14.12 12.74
N GLU A 64 1.15 -14.83 12.73
CA GLU A 64 0.39 -15.10 11.49
C GLU A 64 -0.30 -13.82 11.03
N TYR A 65 -0.86 -13.06 11.97
CA TYR A 65 -1.46 -11.76 11.70
C TYR A 65 -0.45 -10.78 11.08
N ILE A 66 0.75 -10.67 11.68
CA ILE A 66 1.79 -9.75 11.21
C ILE A 66 2.36 -10.22 9.87
N ALA A 67 2.67 -11.51 9.72
CA ALA A 67 3.26 -12.06 8.49
C ALA A 67 2.32 -11.98 7.27
N SER A 68 1.00 -11.93 7.50
CA SER A 68 0.01 -11.82 6.41
C SER A 68 -0.16 -10.40 5.83
N ARG A 69 0.54 -9.40 6.39
CA ARG A 69 0.40 -7.97 6.06
C ARG A 69 1.76 -7.36 5.70
N ALA A 70 1.75 -6.39 4.79
CA ALA A 70 2.96 -5.70 4.35
C ALA A 70 2.66 -4.24 4.03
N LEU A 71 3.62 -3.38 4.36
CA LEU A 71 3.66 -1.99 3.91
C LEU A 71 4.95 -1.84 3.08
N LEU A 72 4.80 -1.44 1.83
CA LEU A 72 5.93 -1.21 0.93
C LEU A 72 6.20 0.29 0.91
N THR A 73 7.39 0.69 1.35
CA THR A 73 7.88 2.05 1.20
C THR A 73 8.91 2.09 0.07
N PRO A 74 9.16 3.25 -0.56
CA PRO A 74 10.40 3.47 -1.26
C PRO A 74 11.57 3.06 -0.37
N LEU A 75 12.66 2.56 -0.97
CA LEU A 75 13.89 2.31 -0.22
C LEU A 75 14.28 3.60 0.49
N THR A 76 14.44 3.53 1.80
CA THR A 76 15.05 4.61 2.56
C THR A 76 16.54 4.62 2.22
N ASP A 77 17.05 5.73 1.67
CA ASP A 77 18.49 5.95 1.48
C ASP A 77 19.25 6.05 2.83
N ASP A 78 18.53 6.09 3.96
CA ASP A 78 19.08 6.14 5.32
C ASP A 78 19.43 4.75 5.87
N VAL A 79 20.40 4.11 5.24
CA VAL A 79 21.29 3.15 5.92
C VAL A 79 22.67 3.81 6.01
N ASN A 80 22.89 4.51 7.12
CA ASN A 80 24.22 4.93 7.59
C ASN A 80 24.59 4.11 8.82
#